data_AF-A0A6M3LS92-F1
#
_entry.id   AF-A0A6M3LS92-F1
#
_cell.length_a   1.000
_cell.length_b   1.000
_cell.length_c   1.000
_cell.angle_alpha   90.00
_cell.angle_beta   90.00
_cell.angle_gamma   90.00
#
_symmetry.space_group_name_H-M   'P 1'
#
loop_
_entity.id
_entity.type
_entity.pdbx_description
1 polymer ?
#
loop_
_entity_poly.entity_id
_entity_poly.type
_entity_poly.pdbx_seq_one_letter_code
_entity_poly.pdbx_strand_id
1 'polypeptide(L)'
;MMKCYVKAQEKGTILDLNKRSDLILVTDSQDVAEVKNYFGDRPAIKEFDGFFVKIGDGDFDEVYGFHGIVPNLEKTVWLIERTCKRK
;
A
#
# COMPACT_ATOMS: atom_id res chain seq x y z
N MET A 1 -0.72 22.39 15.03
CA MET A 1 -1.33 21.03 14.90
C MET A 1 -0.88 20.44 13.56
N MET A 2 -0.23 19.27 13.54
CA MET A 2 0.27 18.66 12.30
C MET A 2 -0.86 17.93 11.57
N LYS A 3 -1.09 18.22 10.29
CA LYS A 3 -2.09 17.51 9.47
C LYS A 3 -1.38 16.55 8.53
N CYS A 4 -1.69 15.26 8.67
CA CYS A 4 -1.24 14.21 7.75
C CYS A 4 -2.35 13.84 6.78
N TYR A 5 -1.98 13.71 5.52
CA TYR A 5 -2.81 13.28 4.41
C TYR A 5 -2.25 11.99 3.84
N VAL A 6 -3.12 11.11 3.38
CA VAL A 6 -2.72 9.91 2.65
C VAL A 6 -3.35 9.97 1.27
N LYS A 7 -2.57 9.64 0.25
CA LYS A 7 -3.00 9.58 -1.14
C LYS A 7 -2.57 8.25 -1.73
N ALA A 8 -3.41 7.71 -2.60
CA ALA A 8 -3.09 6.57 -3.44
C ALA A 8 -2.90 7.08 -4.88
N GLN A 9 -1.75 6.81 -5.47
CA GLN A 9 -1.44 7.20 -6.85
C GLN A 9 -1.19 5.94 -7.68
N GLU A 10 -1.84 5.84 -8.83
CA GLU A 10 -1.61 4.74 -9.76
C GLU A 10 -0.12 4.63 -10.14
N LYS A 11 0.44 3.43 -10.04
CA LYS A 11 1.89 3.19 -10.19
C LYS A 11 2.19 1.90 -10.98
N GLY A 12 1.43 1.65 -12.03
CA GLY A 12 1.63 0.50 -12.93
C GLY A 12 0.80 -0.70 -12.52
N THR A 13 1.33 -1.91 -12.73
CA THR A 13 0.62 -3.17 -12.53
C THR A 13 1.29 -4.10 -11.52
N ILE A 14 0.58 -5.15 -11.09
CA ILE A 14 1.15 -6.23 -10.27
C ILE A 14 2.35 -6.87 -10.97
N LEU A 15 2.33 -7.01 -12.31
CA LEU A 15 3.45 -7.53 -13.08
C LEU A 15 4.73 -6.70 -12.91
N ASP A 16 4.60 -5.39 -12.81
CA ASP A 16 5.73 -4.48 -12.61
C ASP A 16 6.35 -4.67 -11.22
N LEU A 17 5.51 -4.85 -10.20
CA LEU A 17 5.96 -5.14 -8.84
C LEU A 17 6.51 -6.55 -8.67
N ASN A 18 5.99 -7.55 -9.41
CA ASN A 18 6.45 -8.94 -9.32
C ASN A 18 7.90 -9.12 -9.80
N LYS A 19 8.45 -8.15 -10.54
CA LYS A 19 9.87 -8.11 -10.94
C LYS A 19 10.79 -7.63 -9.80
N ARG A 20 10.23 -7.08 -8.71
CA ARG A 20 10.96 -6.57 -7.56
C ARG A 20 11.03 -7.62 -6.46
N SER A 21 12.24 -8.00 -6.08
CA SER A 21 12.48 -8.94 -4.97
C SER A 21 12.53 -8.26 -3.59
N ASP A 22 12.45 -6.93 -3.54
CA ASP A 22 12.46 -6.16 -2.28
C ASP A 22 11.06 -5.90 -1.71
N LEU A 23 10.01 -6.43 -2.36
CA LEU A 23 8.63 -6.29 -1.94
C LEU A 23 8.08 -7.59 -1.34
N ILE A 24 7.31 -7.44 -0.27
CA ILE A 24 6.60 -8.52 0.41
C ILE A 24 5.12 -8.44 0.03
N LEU A 25 4.56 -9.53 -0.48
CA LEU A 25 3.12 -9.63 -0.75
C LEU A 25 2.36 -9.87 0.55
N VAL A 26 1.38 -9.01 0.82
CA VAL A 26 0.49 -9.06 1.98
C VAL A 26 -0.94 -9.24 1.50
N THR A 27 -1.48 -10.44 1.67
CA THR A 27 -2.86 -10.79 1.30
C THR A 27 -3.64 -11.45 2.43
N ASP A 28 -2.97 -11.79 3.52
CA ASP A 28 -3.67 -12.29 4.70
C ASP A 28 -4.55 -11.18 5.29
N SER A 29 -5.79 -11.53 5.62
CA SER A 29 -6.78 -10.55 6.07
C SER A 29 -6.37 -9.78 7.34
N GLN A 30 -5.59 -10.40 8.23
CA GLN A 30 -5.13 -9.77 9.47
C GLN A 30 -4.00 -8.78 9.16
N ASP A 31 -3.02 -9.20 8.35
CA ASP A 31 -1.91 -8.33 7.95
C ASP A 31 -2.39 -7.15 7.08
N VAL A 32 -3.35 -7.39 6.19
CA VAL A 32 -4.02 -6.33 5.40
C VAL A 32 -4.71 -5.32 6.32
N ALA A 33 -5.39 -5.78 7.37
CA ALA A 33 -6.02 -4.90 8.35
C ALA A 33 -4.98 -4.05 9.11
N GLU A 34 -3.84 -4.64 9.48
CA GLU A 34 -2.75 -3.93 10.15
C GLU A 34 -2.13 -2.85 9.26
N VAL A 35 -1.89 -3.13 7.97
CA VAL A 35 -1.42 -2.11 7.01
C VAL A 35 -2.43 -0.97 6.88
N LYS A 36 -3.75 -1.27 6.83
CA LYS A 36 -4.80 -0.24 6.81
C LYS A 36 -4.81 0.60 8.10
N ASN A 37 -4.63 -0.04 9.24
CA ASN A 37 -4.59 0.62 10.56
C ASN A 37 -3.39 1.56 10.67
N TYR A 38 -2.23 1.17 10.14
CA TYR A 38 -1.01 2.01 10.12
C TYR A 38 -1.25 3.40 9.49
N PHE A 39 -2.06 3.48 8.43
CA PHE A 39 -2.39 4.75 7.77
C PHE A 39 -3.59 5.49 8.38
N GLY A 40 -4.25 4.91 9.38
CA GLY A 40 -5.36 5.52 10.11
C GLY A 40 -6.71 5.43 9.40
N ASP A 41 -7.08 4.24 8.93
CA ASP A 41 -8.40 3.90 8.41
C ASP A 41 -8.97 4.91 7.39
N ARG A 42 -8.11 5.28 6.42
CA ARG A 42 -8.43 6.30 5.41
C ARG A 42 -9.27 5.68 4.28
N PRO A 43 -10.31 6.39 3.77
CA PRO A 43 -11.13 5.90 2.66
C PRO A 43 -10.33 5.42 1.45
N ALA A 44 -9.26 6.14 1.10
CA ALA A 44 -8.39 5.83 -0.04
C ALA A 44 -7.61 4.50 0.08
N ILE A 45 -7.65 3.83 1.24
CA ILE A 45 -6.92 2.58 1.52
C ILE A 45 -7.87 1.45 1.91
N LYS A 46 -9.04 1.79 2.47
CA LYS A 46 -10.06 0.83 2.92
C LYS A 46 -10.44 -0.17 1.83
N GLU A 47 -10.47 0.29 0.57
CA GLU A 47 -10.94 -0.47 -0.59
C GLU A 47 -9.92 -1.47 -1.12
N PHE A 48 -8.65 -1.43 -0.70
CA PHE A 48 -7.64 -2.39 -1.16
C PHE A 48 -7.83 -3.76 -0.53
N ASP A 49 -7.68 -4.80 -1.34
CA ASP A 49 -7.83 -6.21 -0.92
C ASP A 49 -6.49 -6.84 -0.53
N GLY A 50 -5.37 -6.24 -0.96
CA GLY A 50 -4.03 -6.66 -0.59
C GLY A 50 -2.99 -5.56 -0.82
N PHE A 51 -1.77 -5.82 -0.37
CA PHE A 51 -0.66 -4.87 -0.47
C PHE A 51 0.64 -5.55 -0.93
N PHE A 52 1.51 -4.76 -1.53
CA PHE A 52 2.95 -5.03 -1.58
C PHE A 52 3.64 -4.01 -0.70
N VAL A 53 4.49 -4.47 0.22
CA VAL A 53 5.19 -3.59 1.16
C VAL A 53 6.68 -3.76 1.06
N LYS A 54 7.40 -2.65 1.21
CA LYS A 54 8.83 -2.62 1.47
C LYS A 54 9.05 -2.16 2.90
N ILE A 55 9.87 -2.88 3.64
CA ILE A 55 10.20 -2.58 5.02
C ILE A 55 11.65 -2.13 5.08
N GLY A 56 11.90 -0.96 5.67
CA GLY A 56 13.22 -0.39 5.91
C GLY A 56 13.24 0.27 7.28
N ASP A 57 14.37 0.18 7.99
CA ASP A 57 14.59 0.78 9.32
C ASP A 57 13.44 0.57 10.35
N GLY A 58 12.73 -0.56 10.25
CA GLY A 58 11.62 -0.92 11.14
C GLY A 58 10.28 -0.24 10.83
N ASP A 59 10.15 0.42 9.68
CA ASP A 59 8.90 1.03 9.19
C ASP A 59 8.65 0.67 7.71
N PHE A 60 7.50 1.06 7.18
CA PHE A 60 7.18 0.91 5.76
C PHE A 60 7.85 2.02 4.93
N ASP A 61 8.81 1.64 4.11
CA ASP A 61 9.43 2.53 3.12
C ASP A 61 8.48 2.82 1.96
N GLU A 62 7.82 1.76 1.46
CA GLU A 62 6.92 1.82 0.31
C GLU A 62 5.72 0.90 0.56
N VAL A 63 4.51 1.36 0.26
CA VAL A 63 3.29 0.55 0.32
C VAL A 63 2.50 0.72 -0.97
N TYR A 64 2.18 -0.39 -1.62
CA TYR A 64 1.36 -0.44 -2.83
C TYR A 64 0.08 -1.20 -2.54
N GLY A 65 -1.08 -0.60 -2.75
CA GLY A 65 -2.38 -1.27 -2.67
C GLY A 65 -2.81 -1.85 -4.02
N PHE A 66 -3.66 -2.88 -3.99
CA PHE A 66 -4.36 -3.39 -5.17
C PHE A 66 -5.76 -3.92 -4.81
N HIS A 67 -6.61 -4.09 -5.83
CA HIS A 67 -7.97 -4.65 -5.68
C HIS A 67 -8.08 -6.10 -6.20
N GLY A 68 -8.92 -6.88 -5.55
CA GLY A 68 -9.20 -8.31 -5.74
C GLY A 68 -8.03 -9.23 -5.42
N ILE A 69 -8.08 -10.46 -5.95
CA ILE A 69 -7.07 -11.50 -5.69
C ILE A 69 -5.95 -11.55 -6.75
N VAL A 70 -4.76 -11.96 -6.32
CA VAL A 70 -3.64 -12.46 -7.17
C VAL A 70 -4.04 -13.88 -7.64
N PRO A 71 -3.84 -14.30 -8.92
CA PRO A 71 -2.68 -14.02 -9.78
C PRO A 71 -2.94 -13.14 -11.02
N ASN A 72 -3.94 -12.27 -11.02
CA ASN A 72 -4.12 -11.35 -12.16
C ASN A 72 -3.02 -10.27 -12.16
N LEU A 73 -1.95 -10.51 -12.93
CA LEU A 73 -0.76 -9.67 -12.98
C LEU A 73 -0.98 -8.31 -13.68
N GLU A 74 -2.02 -8.18 -14.50
CA GLU A 74 -2.32 -6.93 -15.22
C GLU A 74 -3.09 -5.91 -14.38
N LYS A 75 -3.45 -6.26 -13.15
CA LYS A 75 -4.15 -5.34 -12.25
C LYS A 75 -3.28 -4.16 -11.89
N THR A 76 -3.92 -2.99 -11.90
CA THR A 76 -3.33 -1.75 -11.44
C THR A 76 -2.91 -1.86 -9.97
N VAL A 77 -1.80 -1.21 -9.64
CA VAL A 77 -1.33 -1.00 -8.27
C VAL A 77 -1.27 0.49 -7.97
N TRP A 78 -1.47 0.86 -6.71
CA TRP A 78 -1.45 2.24 -6.26
C TRP A 78 -0.40 2.45 -5.17
N LEU A 79 0.59 3.30 -5.42
CA LEU A 79 1.53 3.74 -4.39
C LEU A 79 0.80 4.61 -3.37
N ILE A 80 0.92 4.25 -2.10
CA ILE A 80 0.31 4.95 -0.98
C ILE A 80 1.35 5.86 -0.35
N GLU A 81 1.10 7.16 -0.41
CA GLU A 81 2.01 8.17 0.13
C GLU A 81 1.38 8.91 1.31
N ARG A 82 2.15 9.01 2.40
CA ARG A 82 1.78 9.81 3.58
C ARG A 82 2.52 11.14 3.55
N THR A 83 1.78 12.25 3.50
CA THR A 83 2.36 13.59 3.57
C THR A 83 1.84 14.32 4.81
N CYS A 84 2.73 14.68 5.72
CA CYS A 84 2.40 15.50 6.89
C CYS A 84 2.87 16.93 6.69
N LYS A 85 1.94 17.90 6.75
CA LYS A 85 2.25 19.34 6.69
C LYS A 85 2.02 19.98 8.05
N ARG A 86 2.99 20.77 8.53
CA ARG A 86 2.80 21.69 9.65
C ARG A 86 2.06 22.93 9.14
N LYS A 87 0.94 23.27 9.77
CA LYS A 87 0.27 24.56 9.62
C LYS A 87 0.93 25.58 10.53
#